data_AF-A0A1V3WDI5-F1
#
_entry.id   AF-A0A1V3WDI5-F1
#
_cell.length_a   1.000
_cell.length_b   1.000
_cell.length_c   1.000
_cell.angle_alpha   90.00
_cell.angle_beta   90.00
_cell.angle_gamma   90.00
#
_symmetry.space_group_name_H-M   'P 1'
#
loop_
_entity.id
_entity.type
_entity.pdbx_description
1 polymer ?
#
loop_
_entity_poly.entity_id
_entity_poly.type
_entity_poly.pdbx_seq_one_letter_code
_entity_poly.pdbx_strand_id
1 'polypeptide(L)'
;MKFMLDDAKPVVAVCTAGFGQRLDGLGVQVIEVDDPAIATQPADPLPEPEAANLAYLIYTSGTTGTPKAVAITHHNITELFAGLHPDLQPLPGQVWAQCHSHAFDVSVWEMWSALLHGGRLVIVPDEVTRSPTELLACWLMKVCGCYVRHPRRGMRCRPPIRLTEAGSTCGSRRCGGG
;
A
#
# COMPACT_ATOMS: atom_id res chain seq x y z
N MET A 1 -7.76 -16.24 15.74
CA MET A 1 -8.81 -16.01 14.73
C MET A 1 -10.21 -16.09 15.33
N LYS A 2 -10.61 -17.23 15.95
CA LYS A 2 -11.97 -17.43 16.46
C LYS A 2 -12.55 -16.27 17.28
N PHE A 3 -11.78 -15.76 18.26
CA PHE A 3 -12.21 -14.60 19.06
C PHE A 3 -12.60 -13.39 18.19
N MET A 4 -11.77 -13.01 17.22
CA MET A 4 -12.02 -11.86 16.34
C MET A 4 -13.24 -12.09 15.45
N LEU A 5 -13.47 -13.33 14.98
CA LEU A 5 -14.65 -13.66 14.17
C LEU A 5 -15.94 -13.64 15.02
N ASP A 6 -15.89 -14.15 16.25
CA ASP A 6 -17.03 -14.15 17.17
C ASP A 6 -17.41 -12.72 17.60
N ASP A 7 -16.41 -11.85 17.77
CA ASP A 7 -16.56 -10.45 18.17
C ASP A 7 -17.03 -9.56 17.01
N ALA A 8 -16.32 -9.57 15.87
CA ALA A 8 -16.65 -8.74 14.71
C ALA A 8 -17.83 -9.24 13.89
N LYS A 9 -18.13 -10.55 13.94
CA LYS A 9 -19.20 -11.21 13.17
C LYS A 9 -19.21 -10.82 11.69
N PRO A 10 -18.08 -10.95 10.97
CA PRO A 10 -18.02 -10.57 9.57
C PRO A 10 -18.99 -11.44 8.75
N VAL A 11 -19.65 -10.82 7.75
CA VAL A 11 -20.51 -11.55 6.82
C VAL A 11 -19.70 -12.48 5.90
N VAL A 12 -18.45 -12.10 5.62
CA VAL A 12 -17.55 -12.82 4.72
C VAL A 12 -16.10 -12.62 5.14
N ALA A 13 -15.27 -13.63 4.90
CA ALA A 13 -13.82 -13.56 5.01
C ALA A 13 -13.20 -13.72 3.62
N VAL A 14 -12.28 -12.83 3.28
CA VAL A 14 -11.57 -12.83 1.99
C VAL A 14 -10.14 -13.33 2.21
N CYS A 15 -9.67 -14.26 1.39
CA CYS A 15 -8.32 -14.82 1.49
C CYS A 15 -7.76 -15.20 0.11
N THR A 16 -6.47 -15.51 0.04
CA THR A 16 -5.84 -16.11 -1.15
C THR A 16 -6.01 -17.62 -1.16
N ALA A 17 -5.83 -18.23 -2.34
CA ALA A 17 -5.98 -19.67 -2.52
C ALA A 17 -5.19 -20.48 -1.47
N GLY A 18 -5.86 -21.47 -0.86
CA GLY A 18 -5.24 -22.38 0.12
C GLY A 18 -5.20 -21.87 1.56
N PHE A 19 -5.59 -20.62 1.82
CA PHE A 19 -5.77 -20.13 3.20
C PHE A 19 -7.18 -20.33 3.74
N GLY A 20 -8.16 -20.64 2.87
CA GLY A 20 -9.56 -20.86 3.27
C GLY A 20 -9.73 -21.94 4.33
N GLN A 21 -8.93 -23.01 4.28
CA GLN A 21 -8.97 -24.13 5.24
C GLN A 21 -8.72 -23.70 6.69
N ARG A 22 -8.03 -22.57 6.91
CA ARG A 22 -7.81 -22.02 8.27
C ARG A 22 -9.08 -21.45 8.89
N LEU A 23 -10.12 -21.27 8.08
CA LEU A 23 -11.43 -20.73 8.47
C LEU A 23 -12.52 -21.81 8.49
N ASP A 24 -12.19 -23.06 8.12
CA ASP A 24 -13.12 -24.18 8.15
C ASP A 24 -13.71 -24.37 9.55
N GLY A 25 -15.04 -24.54 9.60
CA GLY A 25 -15.77 -24.72 10.85
C GLY A 25 -15.88 -23.47 11.75
N LEU A 26 -15.40 -22.30 11.30
CA LEU A 26 -15.52 -21.04 12.05
C LEU A 26 -16.82 -20.26 11.76
N GLY A 27 -17.71 -20.79 10.90
CA GLY A 27 -19.05 -20.25 10.67
C GLY A 27 -19.11 -18.94 9.87
N VAL A 28 -18.06 -18.62 9.13
CA VAL A 28 -17.99 -17.45 8.23
C VAL A 28 -17.96 -17.92 6.78
N GLN A 29 -18.65 -17.20 5.89
CA GLN A 29 -18.52 -17.45 4.45
C GLN A 29 -17.12 -17.05 3.98
N VAL A 30 -16.46 -17.90 3.19
CA VAL A 30 -15.11 -17.63 2.67
C VAL A 30 -15.18 -17.37 1.17
N ILE A 31 -14.50 -16.33 0.72
CA ILE A 31 -14.25 -16.05 -0.71
C ILE A 31 -12.73 -16.06 -0.93
N GLU A 32 -12.26 -16.91 -1.84
CA GLU A 32 -10.87 -16.89 -2.30
C GLU A 32 -10.73 -15.88 -3.45
N VAL A 33 -9.78 -14.95 -3.35
CA VAL A 33 -9.62 -13.86 -4.34
C VAL A 33 -9.23 -14.36 -5.74
N ASP A 34 -8.68 -15.57 -5.82
CA ASP A 34 -8.26 -16.21 -7.06
C ASP A 34 -9.36 -17.12 -7.67
N ASP A 35 -10.57 -17.11 -7.10
CA ASP A 35 -11.70 -17.87 -7.63
C ASP A 35 -12.07 -17.36 -9.05
N PRO A 36 -11.98 -18.20 -10.09
CA PRO A 36 -12.30 -17.79 -11.46
C PRO A 36 -13.75 -17.30 -11.63
N ALA A 37 -14.67 -17.68 -10.74
CA ALA A 37 -16.05 -17.20 -10.76
C ALA A 37 -16.15 -15.69 -10.50
N ILE A 38 -15.18 -15.08 -9.80
CA ILE A 38 -15.15 -13.62 -9.54
C ILE A 38 -15.10 -12.84 -10.86
N ALA A 39 -14.33 -13.32 -11.84
CA ALA A 39 -14.19 -12.67 -13.14
C ALA A 39 -15.50 -12.59 -13.94
N THR A 40 -16.53 -13.36 -13.53
CA THR A 40 -17.85 -13.35 -14.16
C THR A 40 -18.88 -12.47 -13.45
N GLN A 41 -18.51 -11.89 -12.30
CA GLN A 41 -19.40 -11.01 -11.55
C GLN A 41 -19.45 -9.61 -12.18
N PRO A 42 -20.56 -8.87 -12.02
CA PRO A 42 -20.63 -7.46 -12.42
C PRO A 42 -19.55 -6.63 -11.70
N ALA A 43 -18.96 -5.68 -12.44
CA ALA A 43 -17.95 -4.75 -11.93
C ALA A 43 -18.48 -3.31 -11.88
N ASP A 44 -19.80 -3.14 -11.84
CA ASP A 44 -20.43 -1.83 -11.74
C ASP A 44 -20.04 -1.13 -10.43
N PRO A 45 -19.89 0.21 -10.43
CA PRO A 45 -19.60 0.95 -9.22
C PRO A 45 -20.63 0.67 -8.13
N LEU A 46 -20.15 0.37 -6.92
CA LEU A 46 -20.99 0.25 -5.74
C LEU A 46 -21.38 1.64 -5.22
N PRO A 47 -22.52 1.77 -4.50
CA PRO A 47 -22.84 3.00 -3.78
C PRO A 47 -21.71 3.40 -2.84
N GLU A 48 -21.46 4.71 -2.75
CA GLU A 48 -20.48 5.23 -1.80
C GLU A 48 -20.94 4.99 -0.35
N PRO A 49 -20.02 4.62 0.57
CA PRO A 49 -20.36 4.47 1.97
C PRO A 49 -20.65 5.83 2.61
N GLU A 50 -21.51 5.87 3.62
CA GLU A 50 -21.70 7.07 4.42
C GLU A 50 -20.46 7.36 5.26
N ALA A 51 -20.17 8.64 5.52
CA ALA A 51 -19.01 9.05 6.30
C ALA A 51 -18.97 8.43 7.71
N ALA A 52 -20.14 8.17 8.30
CA ALA A 52 -20.28 7.54 9.61
C ALA A 52 -20.15 6.00 9.60
N ASN A 53 -20.14 5.36 8.42
CA ASN A 53 -19.94 3.91 8.34
C ASN A 53 -18.51 3.55 8.77
N LEU A 54 -18.37 2.35 9.37
CA LEU A 54 -17.06 1.80 9.70
C LEU A 54 -16.27 1.50 8.43
N ALA A 55 -15.05 2.01 8.36
CA ALA A 55 -14.11 1.73 7.29
C ALA A 55 -13.22 0.53 7.63
N TYR A 56 -12.76 0.42 8.89
CA TYR A 56 -11.98 -0.73 9.34
C TYR A 56 -12.02 -0.97 10.85
N LEU A 57 -11.63 -2.19 11.24
CA LEU A 57 -11.36 -2.61 12.61
C LEU A 57 -9.94 -3.15 12.70
N ILE A 58 -9.15 -2.62 13.64
CA ILE A 58 -7.83 -3.18 13.98
C ILE A 58 -7.86 -3.61 15.46
N TYR A 59 -7.49 -4.86 15.71
CA TYR A 59 -7.41 -5.39 17.07
C TYR A 59 -6.05 -5.10 17.69
N THR A 60 -6.05 -4.53 18.89
CA THR A 60 -4.84 -4.27 19.68
C THR A 60 -4.81 -5.16 20.92
N SER A 61 -3.61 -5.40 21.46
CA SER A 61 -3.47 -6.09 22.75
C SER A 61 -4.09 -5.23 23.84
N GLY A 62 -5.23 -5.66 24.38
CA GLY A 62 -5.82 -4.99 25.53
C GLY A 62 -4.94 -5.15 26.76
N THR A 63 -4.89 -4.12 27.61
CA THR A 63 -4.19 -4.17 28.90
C THR A 63 -4.70 -5.28 29.84
N THR A 64 -5.92 -5.76 29.60
CA THR A 64 -6.57 -6.85 30.33
C THR A 64 -6.26 -8.24 29.75
N GLY A 65 -5.41 -8.34 28.72
CA GLY A 65 -5.07 -9.59 28.04
C GLY A 65 -6.05 -10.02 26.94
N THR A 66 -7.24 -9.41 26.89
CA THR A 66 -8.22 -9.63 25.81
C THR A 66 -8.04 -8.56 24.72
N PRO A 67 -7.88 -8.94 23.44
CA PRO A 67 -7.79 -7.97 22.37
C PRO A 67 -9.03 -7.09 22.26
N LYS A 68 -8.85 -5.83 21.89
CA LYS A 68 -9.95 -4.87 21.68
C LYS A 68 -9.94 -4.36 20.25
N ALA A 69 -11.08 -4.39 19.58
CA ALA A 69 -11.25 -3.78 18.27
C ALA A 69 -11.29 -2.26 18.39
N VAL A 70 -10.43 -1.58 17.64
CA VAL A 70 -10.50 -0.13 17.42
C VAL A 70 -11.29 0.10 16.14
N ALA A 71 -12.48 0.69 16.27
CA ALA A 71 -13.40 0.96 15.18
C ALA A 71 -13.17 2.34 14.60
N ILE A 72 -12.89 2.40 13.30
CA ILE A 72 -12.57 3.64 12.59
C ILE A 72 -13.58 3.84 11.46
N THR A 73 -14.15 5.03 11.39
CA THR A 73 -15.13 5.42 10.36
C THR A 73 -14.44 6.00 9.12
N HIS A 74 -15.17 6.08 8.00
CA HIS A 74 -14.69 6.79 6.80
C HIS A 74 -14.33 8.25 7.11
N HIS A 75 -15.16 8.94 7.92
CA HIS A 75 -14.90 10.31 8.35
C HIS A 75 -13.58 10.46 9.11
N ASN A 76 -13.24 9.51 9.99
CA ASN A 76 -11.97 9.56 10.73
C ASN A 76 -10.76 9.53 9.80
N ILE A 77 -10.82 8.75 8.71
CA ILE A 77 -9.74 8.69 7.72
C ILE A 77 -9.61 10.03 6.99
N THR A 78 -10.71 10.61 6.53
CA THR A 78 -10.67 11.89 5.80
C THR A 78 -10.19 13.04 6.69
N GLU A 79 -10.64 13.09 7.95
CA GLU A 79 -10.19 14.10 8.92
C GLU A 79 -8.72 13.97 9.28
N LEU A 80 -8.19 12.74 9.37
CA LEU A 80 -6.76 12.51 9.60
C LEU A 80 -5.92 13.26 8.58
N PHE A 81 -6.27 13.18 7.30
CA PHE A 81 -5.51 13.86 6.23
C PHE A 81 -5.81 15.35 6.13
N ALA A 82 -7.06 15.77 6.35
CA ALA A 82 -7.44 17.18 6.35
C ALA A 82 -6.77 17.96 7.49
N GLY A 83 -6.55 17.32 8.64
CA GLY A 83 -5.95 17.92 9.83
C GLY A 83 -4.42 17.92 9.87
N LEU A 84 -3.74 17.43 8.83
CA LEU A 84 -2.27 17.39 8.81
C LEU A 84 -1.67 18.78 8.69
N HIS A 85 -0.55 18.97 9.40
CA HIS A 85 0.33 20.10 9.14
C HIS A 85 0.72 20.13 7.66
N PRO A 86 0.78 21.31 6.99
CA PRO A 86 1.08 21.41 5.56
C PRO A 86 2.33 20.64 5.12
N ASP A 87 3.38 20.65 5.94
CA ASP A 87 4.64 19.94 5.64
C ASP A 87 4.54 18.40 5.68
N LEU A 88 3.46 17.87 6.25
CA LEU A 88 3.18 16.43 6.35
C LEU A 88 2.11 15.97 5.37
N GLN A 89 1.51 16.88 4.60
CA GLN A 89 0.47 16.53 3.64
C GLN A 89 1.06 15.71 2.49
N PRO A 90 0.49 14.53 2.16
CA PRO A 90 0.87 13.79 0.97
C PRO A 90 0.62 14.62 -0.29
N LEU A 91 1.54 14.52 -1.24
CA LEU A 91 1.49 15.26 -2.50
C LEU A 91 1.30 14.32 -3.71
N PRO A 92 0.65 14.80 -4.77
CA PRO A 92 0.53 14.05 -6.02
C PRO A 92 1.88 13.60 -6.59
N GLY A 93 1.91 12.40 -7.15
CA GLY A 93 3.10 11.80 -7.75
C GLY A 93 4.13 11.26 -6.75
N GLN A 94 3.91 11.39 -5.44
CA GLN A 94 4.76 10.73 -4.44
C GLN A 94 4.61 9.21 -4.49
N VAL A 95 5.69 8.49 -4.18
CA VAL A 95 5.68 7.04 -4.07
C VAL A 95 5.72 6.64 -2.60
N TRP A 96 4.75 5.83 -2.20
CA TRP A 96 4.60 5.33 -0.84
C TRP A 96 4.91 3.84 -0.82
N ALA A 97 5.72 3.41 0.16
CA ALA A 97 5.93 2.00 0.41
C ALA A 97 4.83 1.52 1.36
N GLN A 98 4.17 0.41 1.01
CA GLN A 98 3.37 -0.35 1.96
C GLN A 98 4.24 -1.47 2.50
N CYS A 99 4.76 -1.28 3.70
CA CYS A 99 5.70 -2.21 4.34
C CYS A 99 5.29 -2.58 5.78
N HIS A 100 4.33 -1.87 6.37
CA HIS A 100 3.75 -2.26 7.64
C HIS A 100 2.64 -3.29 7.44
N SER A 101 2.52 -4.23 8.37
CA SER A 101 1.45 -5.22 8.37
C SER A 101 0.08 -4.53 8.39
N HIS A 102 -0.86 -5.08 7.61
CA HIS A 102 -2.26 -4.63 7.56
C HIS A 102 -3.00 -4.76 8.89
N ALA A 103 -2.42 -5.44 9.88
CA ALA A 103 -2.93 -5.51 11.25
C ALA A 103 -2.51 -4.30 12.12
N PHE A 104 -1.77 -3.33 11.56
CA PHE A 104 -1.37 -2.10 12.24
C PHE A 104 -1.81 -0.86 11.46
N ASP A 105 -2.15 0.21 12.19
CA ASP A 105 -2.71 1.45 11.67
C ASP A 105 -1.73 2.26 10.78
N VAL A 106 -0.43 2.10 10.96
CA VAL A 106 0.58 2.69 10.05
C VAL A 106 0.35 2.26 8.59
N SER A 107 -0.12 1.04 8.35
CA SER A 107 -0.42 0.57 6.98
C SER A 107 -1.59 1.32 6.32
N VAL A 108 -2.52 1.83 7.13
CA VAL A 108 -3.66 2.65 6.69
C VAL A 108 -3.15 4.00 6.23
N TRP A 109 -2.23 4.60 6.99
CA TRP A 109 -1.54 5.82 6.60
C TRP A 109 -0.79 5.65 5.27
N GLU A 110 0.02 4.60 5.13
CA GLU A 110 0.76 4.31 3.90
C GLU A 110 -0.15 4.18 2.67
N MET A 111 -1.25 3.44 2.82
CA MET A 111 -2.21 3.18 1.74
C MET A 111 -2.95 4.44 1.28
N TRP A 112 -3.60 5.13 2.22
CA TRP A 112 -4.46 6.28 1.89
C TRP A 112 -3.66 7.53 1.55
N SER A 113 -2.44 7.68 2.05
CA SER A 113 -1.54 8.75 1.62
C SER A 113 -1.29 8.70 0.11
N ALA A 114 -1.12 7.49 -0.45
CA ALA A 114 -1.01 7.32 -1.90
C ALA A 114 -2.35 7.48 -2.61
N LEU A 115 -3.37 6.71 -2.20
CA LEU A 115 -4.60 6.58 -2.98
C LEU A 115 -5.45 7.85 -2.99
N LEU A 116 -5.50 8.62 -1.89
CA LEU A 116 -6.31 9.84 -1.81
C LEU A 116 -5.63 11.05 -2.46
N HIS A 117 -4.31 11.03 -2.63
CA HIS A 117 -3.53 12.21 -3.04
C HIS A 117 -2.88 12.05 -4.43
N GLY A 118 -3.25 11.01 -5.19
CA GLY A 118 -2.69 10.78 -6.54
C GLY A 118 -1.23 10.30 -6.51
N GLY A 119 -0.85 9.59 -5.45
CA GLY A 119 0.45 8.92 -5.32
C GLY A 119 0.46 7.52 -5.93
N ARG A 120 1.63 6.89 -5.88
CA ARG A 120 1.83 5.48 -6.26
C ARG A 120 2.11 4.66 -5.00
N LEU A 121 1.31 3.63 -4.75
CA LEU A 121 1.56 2.66 -3.68
C LEU A 121 2.44 1.51 -4.20
N VAL A 122 3.49 1.18 -3.45
CA VAL A 122 4.41 0.06 -3.74
C VAL A 122 4.28 -0.97 -2.63
N ILE A 123 3.71 -2.14 -2.96
CA ILE A 123 3.65 -3.28 -2.04
C ILE A 123 5.06 -3.85 -1.89
N VAL A 124 5.56 -3.87 -0.65
CA VAL A 124 6.86 -4.44 -0.31
C VAL A 124 6.65 -5.86 0.22
N PRO A 125 7.32 -6.88 -0.33
CA PRO A 125 7.22 -8.25 0.19
C PRO A 125 7.66 -8.34 1.66
N ASP A 126 6.97 -9.16 2.45
CA ASP A 126 7.22 -9.34 3.89
C ASP A 126 8.67 -9.77 4.21
N GLU A 127 9.32 -10.51 3.31
CA GLU A 127 10.71 -10.92 3.47
C GLU A 127 11.65 -9.70 3.45
N VAL A 128 11.34 -8.72 2.61
CA VAL A 128 12.14 -7.50 2.41
C VAL A 128 11.94 -6.52 3.55
N THR A 129 10.73 -6.43 4.13
CA THR A 129 10.43 -5.47 5.22
C THR A 129 11.24 -5.75 6.49
N ARG A 130 11.69 -7.00 6.67
CA ARG A 130 12.47 -7.44 7.84
C ARG A 130 13.96 -7.13 7.76
N SER A 131 14.46 -6.72 6.58
CA SER A 131 15.86 -6.40 6.36
C SER A 131 16.01 -4.91 6.02
N PRO A 132 16.62 -4.08 6.91
CA PRO A 132 16.80 -2.66 6.65
C PRO A 132 17.52 -2.38 5.32
N THR A 133 18.52 -3.21 4.99
CA THR A 133 19.31 -3.08 3.76
C THR A 133 18.49 -3.42 2.52
N GLU A 134 17.70 -4.50 2.55
CA GLU A 134 16.87 -4.90 1.41
C GLU A 134 15.68 -3.96 1.22
N LEU A 135 15.08 -3.49 2.32
CA LEU A 135 14.04 -2.47 2.28
C LEU A 135 14.56 -1.18 1.66
N LEU A 136 15.74 -0.72 2.08
CA LEU A 136 16.39 0.45 1.49
C LEU A 136 16.67 0.24 -0.01
N ALA A 137 17.19 -0.94 -0.39
CA ALA A 137 17.44 -1.26 -1.79
C ALA A 137 16.16 -1.28 -2.63
N CYS A 138 15.09 -1.90 -2.12
CA CYS A 138 13.76 -1.90 -2.73
C CYS A 138 13.24 -0.48 -2.92
N TRP A 139 13.40 0.37 -1.91
CA TRP A 139 13.00 1.77 -1.95
C TRP A 139 13.76 2.54 -3.03
N LEU A 140 15.09 2.48 -3.04
CA LEU A 140 15.90 3.14 -4.09
C LEU A 140 15.55 2.68 -5.51
N MET A 141 15.24 1.41 -5.67
CA MET A 141 14.86 0.80 -6.95
C MET A 141 13.48 1.23 -7.43
N LYS A 142 12.46 1.15 -6.56
CA LYS A 142 11.06 1.32 -6.94
C LYS A 142 10.56 2.76 -6.77
N VAL A 143 11.19 3.55 -5.89
CA VAL A 143 10.81 4.94 -5.56
C VAL A 143 11.67 5.95 -6.31
N CYS A 144 13.00 5.77 -6.35
CA CYS A 144 13.89 6.72 -7.03
C CYS A 144 14.08 6.42 -8.53
N GLY A 145 13.67 5.23 -9.01
CA GLY A 145 13.92 4.79 -10.39
C GLY A 145 15.41 4.54 -10.70
N CYS A 146 16.25 4.42 -9.67
CA CYS A 146 17.68 4.24 -9.82
C CYS A 146 18.03 2.78 -10.13
N TYR A 147 17.98 2.37 -11.40
CA TYR A 147 18.64 1.14 -11.86
C TYR A 147 19.86 1.46 -12.70
N VAL A 148 21.06 1.11 -12.22
CA VAL A 148 22.24 0.94 -13.09
C VAL A 148 22.96 -0.33 -12.68
N ARG A 149 22.78 -1.40 -13.46
CA ARG A 149 23.70 -2.54 -13.46
C ARG A 149 24.73 -2.31 -14.55
N HIS A 150 25.92 -1.82 -14.19
CA HIS A 150 27.05 -1.77 -15.12
C HIS A 150 28.15 -2.73 -14.65
N PRO A 151 28.47 -3.80 -15.40
CA PRO A 151 29.37 -4.85 -14.91
C PRO A 151 30.86 -4.44 -14.77
N ARG A 152 31.26 -3.20 -15.08
CA ARG A 152 32.69 -2.80 -15.12
C ARG A 152 33.03 -1.34 -14.76
N ARG A 153 32.10 -0.48 -14.36
CA ARG A 153 32.42 0.92 -13.99
C ARG A 153 31.56 1.35 -12.80
N GLY A 154 32.22 1.90 -11.77
CA GLY A 154 31.63 2.20 -10.46
C GLY A 154 30.42 3.14 -10.47
N MET A 155 29.77 3.20 -9.30
CA MET A 155 28.51 3.89 -9.02
C MET A 155 28.44 5.31 -9.62
N ARG A 156 27.38 5.58 -10.39
CA ARG A 156 26.93 6.95 -10.68
C ARG A 156 25.41 7.01 -10.61
N CYS A 157 24.91 7.89 -9.74
CA CYS A 157 23.51 8.27 -9.66
C CYS A 157 23.13 9.13 -10.87
N ARG A 158 21.95 8.88 -11.46
CA ARG A 158 21.22 9.89 -12.23
C ARG A 158 19.86 10.08 -11.56
N PRO A 159 19.46 11.31 -11.22
CA PRO A 159 18.11 11.57 -10.72
C PRO A 159 17.06 11.33 -11.82
N PRO A 160 15.80 11.07 -11.45
CA PRO A 160 14.70 11.03 -12.41
C PRO A 160 14.55 12.41 -13.06
N ILE A 161 14.52 12.42 -14.39
CA ILE A 161 14.22 13.61 -15.19
C ILE A 161 12.85 14.14 -14.74
N ARG A 162 12.80 15.38 -14.24
CA ARG A 162 11.54 16.11 -14.13
C ARG A 162 11.01 16.33 -15.55
N LEU A 163 9.80 15.85 -15.82
CA LEU A 163 9.00 16.28 -16.96
C LEU A 163 8.52 17.71 -16.72
N THR A 164 9.42 18.69 -16.84
CA THR A 164 9.05 20.10 -17.02
C THR A 164 10.23 20.80 -17.69
N GLU A 165 9.97 21.28 -18.91
CA GLU A 165 10.76 22.23 -19.70
C GLU A 165 12.13 21.77 -20.24
N ALA A 166 12.14 21.41 -21.52
CA ALA A 166 13.35 21.48 -22.36
C ALA A 166 12.98 21.82 -23.81
N GLY A 167 12.44 23.01 -24.02
CA GLY A 167 12.74 23.76 -25.24
C GLY A 167 14.16 24.31 -25.11
N SER A 168 15.16 23.66 -25.69
CA SER A 168 16.45 24.26 -26.09
C SER A 168 17.40 23.22 -26.67
N THR A 169 17.50 23.24 -28.01
CA THR A 169 18.72 23.01 -28.81
C THR A 169 19.77 22.03 -28.28
N CYS A 170 19.72 20.78 -28.74
CA CYS A 170 20.89 19.90 -28.75
C CYS A 170 21.86 20.38 -29.85
N GLY A 171 22.88 21.12 -29.44
CA GLY A 171 23.99 21.55 -30.30
C GLY A 171 24.83 20.35 -30.74
N SER A 172 24.97 20.21 -32.06
CA SER A 172 25.84 19.26 -32.75
C SER A 172 27.27 19.28 -32.21
N ARG A 173 27.85 18.11 -31.92
CA ARG A 173 29.29 17.91 -32.07
C ARG A 173 29.60 16.49 -32.55
N ARG A 174 30.32 16.47 -33.67
CA ARG A 174 30.74 15.33 -34.50
C ARG A 174 31.64 14.37 -33.72
N CYS A 175 31.43 13.08 -33.92
CA CYS A 175 32.47 12.06 -33.74
C CYS A 175 33.48 12.21 -34.89
N GLY A 176 34.74 12.47 -34.57
CA GLY A 176 35.88 12.33 -35.46
C GLY A 176 36.80 11.27 -34.87
N GLY A 177 37.14 10.26 -35.68
CA GLY A 177 38.04 9.17 -35.32
C GLY A 177 39.52 9.57 -35.34
N GLY A 178 40.33 8.73 -34.71
CA GLY A 178 41.78 8.85 -34.54
C GLY A 178 42.19 8.11 -33.27
#